data_AF-A0A7Y5V5W7-F1
#
_entry.id   AF-A0A7Y5V5W7-F1
#
_cell.length_a   1.000
_cell.length_b   1.000
_cell.length_c   1.000
_cell.angle_alpha   90.00
_cell.angle_beta   90.00
_cell.angle_gamma   90.00
#
_symmetry.space_group_name_H-M   'P 1'
#
loop_
_entity.id
_entity.type
_entity.pdbx_description
1 polymer ?
#
loop_
_entity_poly.entity_id
_entity_poly.type
_entity_poly.pdbx_seq_one_letter_code
_entity_poly.pdbx_strand_id
1 'polypeptide(L)'
;MGRPSRDWVASVRPLLSGAGAGRVLVVTLEVGDYLVRQEGLAGTKMVELGTSHRVNLPWLTSLETPVSVLQVTAALVDSSGRALRIGAEGILARRTRLLVSAMGGQELLTEEDVRKAMVARRDDLPGRPLAWEVALRELVTRVTGRAAAP
;
A
#
# COMPACT_ATOMS: atom_id res chain seq x y z
N MET A 1 -7.83 6.75 5.70
CA MET A 1 -8.76 7.58 4.89
C MET A 1 -9.82 8.20 5.78
N GLY A 2 -9.92 9.54 5.77
CA GLY A 2 -10.98 10.27 6.47
C GLY A 2 -12.32 10.22 5.73
N ARG A 3 -13.40 10.69 6.38
CA ARG A 3 -14.72 10.84 5.75
C ARG A 3 -14.60 11.79 4.55
N PRO A 4 -15.06 11.42 3.35
CA PRO A 4 -15.00 12.31 2.18
C PRO A 4 -15.73 13.62 2.45
N SER A 5 -15.20 14.73 1.92
CA SER A 5 -15.84 16.04 2.06
C SER A 5 -17.18 16.06 1.33
N ARG A 6 -18.10 16.94 1.76
CA ARG A 6 -19.40 17.11 1.10
C ARG A 6 -19.22 17.48 -0.38
N ASP A 7 -18.23 18.30 -0.69
CA ASP A 7 -17.92 18.74 -2.06
C ASP A 7 -17.46 17.57 -2.94
N TRP A 8 -16.63 16.68 -2.39
CA TRP A 8 -16.22 15.46 -3.09
C TRP A 8 -17.42 14.53 -3.34
N VAL A 9 -18.31 14.37 -2.36
CA VAL A 9 -19.52 13.54 -2.54
C VAL A 9 -20.43 14.15 -3.61
N ALA A 10 -20.59 15.47 -3.60
CA ALA A 10 -21.38 16.19 -4.59
C ALA A 10 -20.80 16.06 -6.00
N SER A 11 -19.48 16.04 -6.16
CA SER A 11 -18.82 15.88 -7.46
C SER A 11 -18.87 14.45 -8.00
N VAL A 12 -18.82 13.43 -7.12
CA VAL A 12 -18.83 12.02 -7.51
C VAL A 12 -20.24 11.50 -7.84
N ARG A 13 -21.28 11.98 -7.16
CA ARG A 13 -22.65 11.52 -7.35
C ARG A 13 -23.14 11.57 -8.82
N PRO A 14 -22.95 12.65 -9.61
CA PRO A 14 -23.37 12.66 -11.00
C PRO A 14 -22.58 11.66 -11.87
N LEU A 15 -21.30 11.42 -11.58
CA LEU A 15 -20.48 10.43 -12.28
C LEU A 15 -21.02 9.01 -12.07
N LEU A 16 -21.39 8.69 -10.83
CA LEU A 16 -22.02 7.40 -10.50
C LEU A 16 -23.36 7.22 -11.21
N SER A 17 -24.21 8.25 -11.18
CA SER A 17 -25.51 8.22 -11.87
C SER A 17 -25.35 8.06 -13.37
N GLY A 18 -24.43 8.81 -14.00
CA GLY A 18 -24.16 8.73 -15.44
C GLY A 18 -23.60 7.38 -15.87
N ALA A 19 -22.84 6.70 -15.01
CA ALA A 19 -22.31 5.36 -15.26
C ALA A 19 -23.29 4.23 -14.88
N GLY A 20 -24.47 4.54 -14.33
CA GLY A 20 -25.37 3.53 -13.77
C GLY A 20 -24.75 2.74 -12.60
N ALA A 21 -23.75 3.30 -11.93
CA ALA A 21 -22.98 2.66 -10.88
C ALA A 21 -23.46 3.07 -9.48
N GLY A 22 -23.61 2.10 -8.58
CA GLY A 22 -23.99 2.38 -7.19
C GLY A 22 -22.83 2.72 -6.26
N ARG A 23 -21.58 2.52 -6.71
CA ARG A 23 -20.36 2.62 -5.89
C ARG A 23 -19.18 3.08 -6.74
N VAL A 24 -18.26 3.81 -6.12
CA VAL A 24 -16.97 4.20 -6.71
C VAL A 24 -15.84 3.52 -5.96
N LEU A 25 -14.82 3.08 -6.69
CA LEU A 25 -13.55 2.66 -6.10
C LEU A 25 -12.59 3.84 -6.16
N VAL A 26 -12.14 4.32 -5.00
CA VAL A 26 -11.10 5.33 -4.88
C VAL A 26 -9.80 4.61 -4.62
N VAL A 27 -8.78 4.83 -5.44
CA VAL A 27 -7.44 4.25 -5.28
C VAL A 27 -6.45 5.40 -5.08
N THR A 28 -5.54 5.26 -4.14
CA THR A 28 -4.55 6.28 -3.81
C THR A 28 -3.19 5.64 -3.64
N LEU A 29 -2.15 6.29 -4.16
CA LEU A 29 -0.77 5.95 -3.88
C LEU A 29 -0.28 6.85 -2.75
N GLU A 30 0.23 6.26 -1.68
CA GLU A 30 0.63 7.00 -0.49
C GLU A 30 1.85 6.37 0.19
N VAL A 31 2.41 7.11 1.15
CA VAL A 31 3.47 6.63 2.02
C VAL A 31 2.85 6.27 3.37
N GLY A 32 3.07 5.04 3.83
CA GLY A 32 2.66 4.57 5.14
C GLY A 32 3.85 4.16 5.99
N ASP A 33 3.71 4.26 7.32
CA ASP A 33 4.73 3.81 8.26
C ASP A 33 4.35 2.44 8.83
N TYR A 34 5.23 1.47 8.66
CA TYR A 34 5.00 0.08 9.02
C TYR A 34 5.97 -0.34 10.13
N LEU A 35 5.44 -1.01 11.16
CA LEU A 35 6.29 -1.55 12.23
C LEU A 35 7.08 -2.76 11.75
N VAL A 36 8.34 -2.82 12.18
CA VAL A 36 9.22 -3.95 11.91
C VAL A 36 8.90 -5.09 12.87
N ARG A 37 8.84 -6.31 12.34
CA ARG A 37 8.69 -7.53 13.12
C ARG A 37 10.00 -8.32 13.14
N GLN A 38 10.15 -9.15 14.16
CA GLN A 38 11.24 -10.11 14.27
C GLN A 38 10.67 -11.52 14.35
N GLU A 39 11.16 -12.44 13.52
CA GLU A 39 10.75 -13.84 13.53
C GLU A 39 11.97 -14.79 13.58
N GLY A 40 11.75 -15.98 14.13
CA GLY A 40 12.73 -17.07 14.20
C GLY A 40 13.82 -16.92 15.26
N LEU A 41 14.53 -18.01 15.55
CA LEU A 41 15.59 -18.06 16.55
C LEU A 41 16.79 -17.16 16.19
N ALA A 42 17.01 -16.93 14.89
CA ALA A 42 18.07 -16.05 14.39
C ALA A 42 17.71 -14.55 14.44
N GLY A 43 16.47 -14.20 14.83
CA GLY A 43 16.04 -12.81 14.96
C GLY A 43 15.98 -12.05 13.63
N THR A 44 15.49 -12.69 12.56
CA THR A 44 15.40 -12.03 11.25
C THR A 44 14.35 -10.94 11.30
N LYS A 45 14.73 -9.73 10.85
CA LYS A 45 13.86 -8.55 10.83
C LYS A 45 13.11 -8.48 9.50
N MET A 46 11.83 -8.16 9.58
CA MET A 46 10.94 -8.18 8.41
C MET A 46 9.82 -7.15 8.54
N VAL A 47 9.25 -6.77 7.41
CA VAL A 47 8.02 -5.98 7.34
C VAL A 47 6.98 -6.74 6.52
N GLU A 48 5.75 -6.79 7.03
CA GLU A 48 4.60 -7.33 6.31
C GLU A 48 3.99 -6.22 5.45
N LEU A 49 4.00 -6.39 4.13
CA LEU A 49 3.48 -5.41 3.18
C LEU A 49 2.00 -5.65 2.84
N GLY A 50 1.34 -6.59 3.52
CA GLY A 50 -0.01 -7.02 3.15
C GLY A 50 -0.02 -8.32 2.35
N THR A 51 -1.18 -8.98 2.28
CA THR A 51 -1.41 -10.27 1.57
C THR A 51 -0.28 -11.30 1.64
N SER A 52 0.27 -11.51 2.84
CA SER A 52 1.39 -12.43 3.11
C SER A 52 2.69 -12.11 2.37
N HIS A 53 2.79 -10.95 1.69
CA HIS A 53 4.03 -10.47 1.13
C HIS A 53 4.90 -9.89 2.25
N ARG A 54 6.08 -10.47 2.39
CA ARG A 54 7.02 -10.19 3.47
C ARG A 54 8.34 -9.79 2.86
N VAL A 55 8.92 -8.71 3.36
CA VAL A 55 10.24 -8.24 2.92
C VAL A 55 11.20 -8.29 4.08
N ASN A 56 12.31 -9.02 3.87
CA ASN A 56 13.39 -9.09 4.83
C ASN A 56 14.16 -7.76 4.88
N LEU A 57 14.45 -7.33 6.09
CA LEU A 57 15.21 -6.12 6.39
C LEU A 57 16.60 -6.50 6.92
N PRO A 58 17.61 -5.63 6.74
CA PRO A 58 18.94 -5.85 7.33
C PRO A 58 18.86 -6.04 8.86
N TRP A 59 19.76 -6.86 9.41
CA TRP A 59 19.88 -7.12 10.86
C TRP A 59 19.89 -5.85 11.71
N LEU A 60 20.48 -4.76 11.21
CA LEU A 60 20.69 -3.50 11.93
C LEU A 60 19.49 -2.55 11.91
N THR A 61 18.31 -2.96 11.42
CA THR A 61 17.10 -2.12 11.46
C THR A 61 16.52 -2.04 12.88
N SER A 62 16.18 -0.85 13.37
CA SER A 62 15.48 -0.72 14.67
C SER A 62 14.11 -1.39 14.63
N LEU A 63 13.70 -2.05 15.71
CA LEU A 63 12.33 -2.58 15.84
C LEU A 63 11.33 -1.49 16.24
N GLU A 64 11.81 -0.45 16.92
CA GLU A 64 10.99 0.64 17.46
C GLU A 64 10.76 1.76 16.44
N THR A 65 11.55 1.79 15.36
CA THR A 65 11.43 2.78 14.30
C THR A 65 10.65 2.19 13.13
N PRO A 66 9.46 2.74 12.79
CA PRO A 66 8.72 2.32 11.60
C PRO A 66 9.56 2.50 10.33
N VAL A 67 9.32 1.64 9.35
CA VAL A 67 9.86 1.78 8.00
C VAL A 67 8.82 2.44 7.10
N SER A 68 9.26 3.38 6.28
CA SER A 68 8.39 4.01 5.29
C SER A 68 8.15 3.07 4.12
N VAL A 69 6.90 2.89 3.76
CA VAL A 69 6.42 1.97 2.74
C VAL A 69 5.64 2.76 1.70
N LEU A 70 6.03 2.62 0.43
CA LEU A 70 5.17 3.02 -0.67
C LEU A 70 4.03 2.01 -0.76
N GLN A 71 2.80 2.47 -0.59
CA GLN A 71 1.62 1.62 -0.57
C GLN A 71 0.53 2.17 -1.48
N VAL A 72 -0.33 1.27 -1.94
CA VAL A 72 -1.60 1.61 -2.56
C VAL A 72 -2.71 1.40 -1.53
N THR A 73 -3.59 2.38 -1.37
CA THR A 73 -4.82 2.27 -0.57
C THR A 73 -6.04 2.36 -1.46
N ALA A 74 -7.12 1.72 -1.03
CA ALA A 74 -8.38 1.78 -1.74
C ALA A 74 -9.57 1.83 -0.81
N ALA A 75 -10.61 2.55 -1.23
CA ALA A 75 -11.90 2.62 -0.56
C ALA A 75 -13.03 2.42 -1.56
N LEU A 76 -13.94 1.49 -1.26
CA LEU A 76 -15.21 1.37 -1.97
C LEU A 76 -16.23 2.28 -1.29
N VAL A 77 -16.68 3.31 -1.99
CA VAL A 77 -17.54 4.36 -1.44
C VAL A 77 -18.90 4.36 -2.15
N ASP A 78 -19.99 4.52 -1.40
CA ASP A 78 -21.33 4.66 -1.98
C ASP A 78 -21.68 6.11 -2.35
N SER A 79 -22.85 6.32 -2.96
CA SER A 79 -23.35 7.65 -3.38
C SER A 79 -23.67 8.61 -2.22
N SER A 80 -23.59 8.14 -0.97
CA SER A 80 -23.70 8.98 0.23
C SER A 80 -22.33 9.42 0.76
N GLY A 81 -21.24 8.93 0.17
CA GLY A 81 -19.88 9.18 0.63
C GLY A 81 -19.44 8.25 1.76
N ARG A 82 -20.20 7.18 2.06
CA ARG A 82 -19.81 6.21 3.09
C ARG A 82 -18.83 5.21 2.49
N ALA A 83 -17.67 5.07 3.13
CA ALA A 83 -16.74 3.98 2.83
C ALA A 83 -17.32 2.65 3.34
N LEU A 84 -17.59 1.74 2.40
CA LEU A 84 -18.13 0.40 2.67
C LEU A 84 -17.02 -0.59 3.01
N ARG A 85 -15.88 -0.47 2.32
CA ARG A 85 -14.67 -1.27 2.56
C ARG A 85 -13.44 -0.43 2.25
N ILE A 86 -12.38 -0.67 3.01
CA ILE A 86 -11.08 -0.01 2.85
C ILE A 86 -10.00 -1.08 2.91
N GLY A 87 -8.92 -0.89 2.18
CA GLY A 87 -7.72 -1.72 2.28
C GLY A 87 -6.46 -0.94 1.92
N ALA A 88 -5.33 -1.54 2.23
CA ALA A 88 -4.00 -1.09 1.86
C ALA A 88 -3.16 -2.29 1.43
N GLU A 89 -2.25 -2.10 0.48
CA GLU A 89 -1.19 -3.04 0.11
C GLU A 89 0.11 -2.28 -0.14
N GLY A 90 1.17 -2.69 0.53
CA GLY A 90 2.53 -2.20 0.37
C GLY A 90 3.19 -2.75 -0.89
N ILE A 91 3.92 -1.89 -1.57
CA ILE A 91 4.62 -2.21 -2.83
C ILE A 91 6.13 -2.30 -2.57
N LEU A 92 6.67 -1.31 -1.85
CA LEU A 92 8.10 -1.18 -1.60
C LEU A 92 8.34 -0.62 -0.21
N ALA A 93 9.13 -1.31 0.60
CA ALA A 93 9.67 -0.77 1.85
C ALA A 93 10.97 -0.03 1.59
N ARG A 94 11.03 1.25 1.94
CA ARG A 94 12.29 1.99 1.96
C ARG A 94 13.04 1.66 3.24
N ARG A 95 14.31 1.32 3.07
CA ARG A 95 15.26 1.08 4.16
C ARG A 95 15.82 2.44 4.58
N THR A 96 15.58 2.89 5.80
CA THR A 96 16.27 4.06 6.35
C THR A 96 17.76 3.77 6.40
N ARG A 97 18.60 4.54 5.71
CA ARG A 97 20.06 4.38 5.79
C ARG A 97 20.54 4.77 7.19
N LEU A 98 21.44 3.95 7.74
CA LEU A 98 21.90 4.00 9.14
C LEU A 98 22.32 5.42 9.61
N LEU A 99 23.00 6.17 8.73
CA LEU A 99 23.51 7.51 9.03
C LEU A 99 22.40 8.58 9.13
N VAL A 100 21.30 8.41 8.41
CA VAL A 100 20.16 9.34 8.46
C VAL A 100 19.31 9.08 9.71
N SER A 101 19.16 7.81 10.09
CA SER A 101 18.50 7.41 11.34
C SER A 101 19.26 7.87 12.59
N ALA A 102 20.59 7.85 12.56
CA ALA A 102 21.44 8.30 13.68
C ALA A 102 21.34 9.81 13.95
N MET A 103 20.88 10.60 12.97
CA MET A 103 20.65 12.05 13.09
C MET A 103 19.18 12.41 13.34
N GLY A 104 18.31 11.43 13.62
CA GLY A 104 16.87 11.66 13.80
C GLY A 104 16.13 12.03 12.52
N GLY A 105 16.74 11.86 11.35
CA GLY A 105 16.11 12.12 10.06
C GLY A 105 15.29 10.91 9.59
N GLN A 106 14.09 11.17 9.05
CA GLN A 106 13.36 10.20 8.23
C GLN A 106 13.73 10.45 6.76
N GLU A 107 14.12 9.40 6.03
CA GLU A 107 14.35 9.51 4.59
C GLU A 107 13.01 9.61 3.85
N LEU A 108 12.75 10.77 3.24
CA LEU A 108 11.59 10.96 2.35
C LEU A 108 11.70 10.07 1.12
N LEU A 109 10.63 9.35 0.77
CA LEU A 109 10.53 8.61 -0.50
C LEU A 109 10.79 9.56 -1.69
N THR A 110 11.66 9.12 -2.59
CA THR A 110 12.08 9.89 -3.76
C THR A 110 11.42 9.35 -5.03
N GLU A 111 11.46 10.14 -6.10
CA GLU A 111 11.02 9.70 -7.43
C GLU A 111 11.77 8.43 -7.89
N GLU A 112 13.05 8.30 -7.53
CA GLU A 112 13.84 7.10 -7.82
C GLU A 112 13.27 5.84 -7.13
N ASP A 113 12.73 5.98 -5.93
CA ASP A 113 12.09 4.86 -5.24
C ASP A 113 10.77 4.48 -5.91
N VAL A 114 10.02 5.46 -6.42
CA VAL A 114 8.82 5.21 -7.21
C VAL A 114 9.18 4.47 -8.51
N ARG A 115 10.22 4.91 -9.23
CA ARG A 115 10.69 4.21 -10.43
C ARG A 115 11.13 2.78 -10.12
N LYS A 116 11.83 2.56 -9.00
CA LYS A 116 12.19 1.21 -8.54
C LYS A 116 10.94 0.37 -8.25
N ALA A 117 9.94 0.94 -7.57
CA ALA A 117 8.69 0.24 -7.28
C ALA A 117 7.94 -0.16 -8.55
N MET A 118 7.99 0.64 -9.61
CA MET A 118 7.35 0.33 -10.89
C MET A 118 7.93 -0.89 -11.60
N VAL A 119 9.21 -1.22 -11.37
CA VAL A 119 9.91 -2.34 -12.00
C VAL A 119 10.23 -3.49 -11.05
N ALA A 120 9.99 -3.32 -9.76
CA ALA A 120 10.20 -4.35 -8.74
C ALA A 120 9.30 -5.56 -9.00
N ARG A 121 9.86 -6.77 -8.85
CA ARG A 121 9.17 -8.03 -9.10
C ARG A 121 9.05 -8.86 -7.82
N ARG A 122 7.96 -9.63 -7.72
CA ARG A 122 7.74 -10.62 -6.65
C ARG A 122 8.38 -11.95 -7.01
N ASP A 123 9.57 -12.18 -6.47
CA ASP A 123 10.32 -13.43 -6.67
C ASP A 123 9.67 -14.64 -5.97
N ASP A 124 8.74 -14.39 -5.05
CA ASP A 124 7.98 -15.40 -4.31
C ASP A 124 6.75 -15.94 -5.07
N LEU A 125 6.47 -15.42 -6.27
CA LEU A 125 5.34 -15.84 -7.10
C LEU A 125 5.78 -16.38 -8.47
N PRO A 126 5.04 -17.35 -9.05
CA PRO A 126 5.29 -17.82 -10.40
C PRO A 126 5.26 -16.69 -11.43
N GLY A 127 6.19 -16.71 -12.39
CA GLY A 127 6.28 -15.69 -13.45
C GLY A 127 6.87 -14.35 -12.99
N ARG A 128 7.22 -14.20 -11.70
CA ARG A 128 7.86 -13.01 -11.13
C ARG A 128 7.13 -11.71 -11.53
N PRO A 129 5.82 -11.58 -11.26
CA PRO A 129 5.02 -10.42 -11.67
C PRO A 129 5.52 -9.13 -11.00
N LEU A 130 5.10 -7.98 -11.51
CA LEU A 130 5.44 -6.70 -10.89
C LEU A 130 4.75 -6.61 -9.52
N ALA A 131 5.49 -6.14 -8.51
CA ALA A 131 4.98 -6.06 -7.14
C ALA A 131 3.74 -5.16 -7.04
N TRP A 132 3.73 -4.04 -7.76
CA TRP A 132 2.59 -3.12 -7.78
C TRP A 132 1.36 -3.72 -8.48
N GLU A 133 1.54 -4.55 -9.52
CA GLU A 133 0.42 -5.22 -10.21
C GLU A 133 -0.28 -6.19 -9.27
N VAL A 134 0.51 -6.99 -8.53
CA VAL A 134 -0.02 -7.93 -7.53
C VAL A 134 -0.72 -7.16 -6.41
N ALA A 135 -0.07 -6.15 -5.84
CA ALA A 135 -0.65 -5.33 -4.78
C ALA A 135 -1.99 -4.69 -5.19
N LEU A 136 -2.04 -4.08 -6.37
CA LEU A 136 -3.26 -3.46 -6.90
C LEU A 136 -4.36 -4.50 -7.16
N ARG A 137 -4.02 -5.63 -7.77
CA ARG A 137 -4.95 -6.71 -8.08
C ARG A 137 -5.59 -7.30 -6.82
N GLU A 138 -4.77 -7.60 -5.83
CA GLU A 138 -5.21 -8.12 -4.54
C GLU A 138 -6.08 -7.11 -3.81
N LEU A 139 -5.64 -5.85 -3.74
CA LEU A 139 -6.39 -4.77 -3.10
C LEU A 139 -7.76 -4.56 -3.74
N VAL A 140 -7.81 -4.45 -5.07
CA VAL A 140 -9.06 -4.28 -5.83
C VAL A 140 -9.98 -5.48 -5.61
N THR A 141 -9.44 -6.70 -5.67
CA THR A 141 -10.21 -7.93 -5.48
C THR A 141 -10.87 -7.95 -4.10
N ARG A 142 -10.11 -7.64 -3.05
CA ARG A 142 -10.60 -7.62 -1.66
C ARG A 142 -11.62 -6.52 -1.42
N VAL A 143 -11.33 -5.30 -1.87
CA VAL A 143 -12.17 -4.13 -1.60
C VAL A 143 -13.48 -4.22 -2.40
N THR A 144 -13.45 -4.70 -3.64
CA THR A 144 -14.65 -4.85 -4.46
C THR A 144 -15.40 -6.17 -4.19
N GLY A 145 -14.71 -7.21 -3.71
CA GLY A 145 -15.23 -8.57 -3.62
C GLY A 145 -15.45 -9.22 -5.00
N ARG A 146 -14.85 -8.67 -6.06
CA ARG A 146 -14.88 -9.23 -7.42
C ARG A 146 -13.50 -9.78 -7.74
N ALA A 147 -13.43 -10.95 -8.37
CA ALA A 147 -12.16 -11.42 -8.92
C ALA A 147 -11.66 -10.40 -9.94
N ALA A 148 -10.42 -9.93 -9.79
CA ALA A 148 -9.78 -9.12 -10.83
C ALA A 148 -9.62 -9.96 -12.11
N ALA A 149 -9.78 -9.33 -13.27
CA ALA A 149 -9.55 -9.96 -14.56
C ALA A 149 -8.10 -10.51 -14.63
N PRO A 150 -7.87 -11.64 -15.33
CA PRO A 150 -6.55 -12.26 -15.45
C PRO A 150 -5.51 -11.30 -16.03
#